data_AF-W2SAE5-F1
#
_entry.id   AF-W2SAE5-F1
#
_cell.length_a   1.000
_cell.length_b   1.000
_cell.length_c   1.000
_cell.angle_alpha   90.00
_cell.angle_beta   90.00
_cell.angle_gamma   90.00
#
_symmetry.space_group_name_H-M   'P 1'
#
loop_
_entity.id
_entity.type
_entity.pdbx_description
1 polymer ?
#
loop_
_entity_poly.entity_id
_entity_poly.type
_entity_poly.pdbx_seq_one_letter_code
_entity_poly.pdbx_strand_id
1 'polypeptide(L)'
;MSTKEIVSAYRSLYKRGLRAIRYSRPARYNLRDILRRSFREEPSSSFDPERLTNTLRFLQRADVDNGMEHKIIKNLLFIRY
;
A
#
# COMPACT_ATOMS: atom_id res chain seq x y z
N MET A 1 14.11 -11.22 9.18
CA MET A 1 13.24 -10.10 9.62
C MET A 1 12.41 -10.57 10.80
N SER A 2 12.36 -9.78 11.86
CA SER A 2 11.52 -10.01 13.04
C SER A 2 10.04 -9.76 12.70
N THR A 3 9.12 -10.51 13.31
CA THR A 3 7.67 -10.32 13.13
C THR A 3 7.21 -8.88 13.39
N LYS A 4 7.91 -8.17 14.29
CA LYS A 4 7.66 -6.75 14.59
C LYS A 4 7.92 -5.83 13.39
N GLU A 5 8.94 -6.12 12.60
CA GLU A 5 9.32 -5.31 11.43
C GLU A 5 8.26 -5.43 10.33
N ILE A 6 7.76 -6.64 10.09
CA ILE A 6 6.69 -6.91 9.12
C ILE A 6 5.40 -6.16 9.52
N VAL A 7 5.03 -6.20 10.80
CA VAL A 7 3.85 -5.46 11.29
C VAL A 7 4.03 -3.95 11.19
N SER A 8 5.23 -3.44 11.50
CA SER A 8 5.54 -2.02 11.37
C SER A 8 5.46 -1.56 9.92
N ALA A 9 6.01 -2.35 8.99
CA ALA A 9 5.96 -2.12 7.56
C ALA A 9 4.51 -2.11 7.04
N TYR A 10 3.71 -3.11 7.42
CA TYR A 10 2.29 -3.17 7.10
C TYR A 10 1.55 -1.91 7.56
N ARG A 11 1.73 -1.50 8.82
CA ARG A 11 1.06 -0.31 9.38
C ARG A 11 1.47 0.98 8.64
N SER A 12 2.76 1.11 8.33
CA SER A 12 3.30 2.26 7.63
C SER A 12 2.75 2.40 6.21
N LEU A 13 2.71 1.28 5.47
CA LEU A 13 2.10 1.22 4.14
C LEU A 13 0.61 1.51 4.19
N TYR A 14 -0.11 0.89 5.12
CA TYR A 14 -1.56 1.08 5.23
C TYR A 14 -1.91 2.55 5.51
N LYS A 15 -1.21 3.19 6.45
CA LYS A 15 -1.44 4.60 6.80
C LYS A 15 -1.16 5.54 5.64
N ARG A 16 -0.04 5.34 4.92
CA ARG A 16 0.32 6.15 3.75
C ARG A 16 -0.63 5.91 2.57
N GLY A 17 -0.99 4.65 2.32
CA GLY A 17 -1.92 4.31 1.25
C GLY A 17 -3.30 4.93 1.46
N LEU A 18 -3.81 4.95 2.70
CA LEU A 18 -5.07 5.63 3.03
C LEU A 18 -5.03 7.13 2.75
N ARG A 19 -3.90 7.80 3.04
CA ARG A 19 -3.70 9.22 2.72
C ARG A 19 -3.65 9.47 1.22
N ALA A 20 -2.86 8.66 0.50
CA ALA A 20 -2.75 8.74 -0.96
C ALA A 20 -4.11 8.64 -1.67
N ILE A 21 -5.03 7.80 -1.18
CA ILE A 21 -6.40 7.68 -1.74
C ILE A 21 -7.42 8.63 -1.12
N ARG A 22 -6.99 9.56 -0.26
CA ARG A 22 -7.82 10.50 0.49
C ARG A 22 -8.98 9.84 1.23
N TYR A 23 -8.74 8.65 1.78
CA TYR A 23 -9.75 7.83 2.48
C TYR A 23 -11.02 7.52 1.66
N SER A 24 -10.93 7.56 0.33
CA SER A 24 -12.07 7.32 -0.56
C SER A 24 -12.66 5.92 -0.40
N ARG A 25 -13.99 5.85 -0.55
CA ARG A 25 -14.76 4.60 -0.64
C ARG A 25 -15.10 4.34 -2.12
N PRO A 26 -14.99 3.11 -2.64
CA PRO A 26 -14.67 1.84 -1.95
C PRO A 26 -13.16 1.54 -1.80
N ALA A 27 -12.28 2.36 -2.38
CA ALA A 27 -10.84 2.10 -2.50
C ALA A 27 -10.13 1.74 -1.17
N ARG A 28 -10.54 2.33 -0.04
CA ARG A 28 -9.99 2.00 1.29
C ARG A 28 -10.16 0.53 1.70
N TYR A 29 -11.24 -0.13 1.26
CA TYR A 29 -11.50 -1.53 1.58
C TYR A 29 -10.62 -2.43 0.71
N ASN A 30 -10.58 -2.14 -0.60
CA ASN A 30 -9.71 -2.86 -1.54
C ASN A 30 -8.24 -2.74 -1.14
N LEU A 31 -7.78 -1.55 -0.75
CA LEU A 31 -6.41 -1.34 -0.27
C LEU A 31 -6.09 -2.21 0.95
N ARG A 32 -7.01 -2.24 1.94
CA ARG A 32 -6.84 -3.06 3.15
C ARG A 32 -6.76 -4.54 2.79
N ASP A 33 -7.64 -5.00 1.91
CA ASP A 33 -7.77 -6.42 1.60
C ASP A 33 -6.60 -6.90 0.74
N ILE A 34 -6.12 -6.08 -0.20
CA ILE A 34 -4.87 -6.33 -0.96
C ILE A 34 -3.69 -6.43 0.00
N LEU A 35 -3.47 -5.42 0.84
CA LEU A 35 -2.34 -5.44 1.79
C LEU A 35 -2.44 -6.64 2.74
N ARG A 36 -3.65 -6.96 3.21
CA ARG A 36 -3.86 -8.09 4.11
C ARG A 36 -3.58 -9.44 3.43
N ARG A 37 -3.96 -9.61 2.16
CA ARG A 37 -3.64 -10.82 1.38
C ARG A 37 -2.15 -10.91 1.12
N SER A 38 -1.52 -9.86 0.58
CA SER A 38 -0.07 -9.85 0.29
C SER A 38 0.76 -10.20 1.53
N PHE A 39 0.50 -9.56 2.68
CA PHE A 39 1.26 -9.83 3.90
C PHE A 39 0.94 -11.17 4.60
N ARG A 40 -0.16 -11.84 4.23
CA ARG A 40 -0.54 -13.15 4.82
C ARG A 40 -0.19 -14.33 3.92
N GLU A 41 -0.29 -14.15 2.61
CA GLU A 41 -0.08 -15.20 1.61
C GLU A 41 1.38 -15.25 1.15
N GLU A 42 2.11 -14.13 1.12
CA GLU A 42 3.53 -14.16 0.79
C GLU A 42 4.37 -14.68 1.97
N PRO A 43 5.33 -15.59 1.70
CA PRO A 43 6.27 -16.03 2.71
C PRO A 43 7.14 -14.85 3.16
N SER A 44 7.46 -14.81 4.45
CA SER A 44 8.28 -13.73 5.05
C SER A 44 9.69 -13.61 4.47
N SER A 45 10.15 -14.60 3.70
CA SER A 45 11.40 -14.58 2.93
C SER A 45 11.33 -13.70 1.68
N SER A 46 10.13 -13.45 1.14
CA SER A 46 9.92 -12.57 -0.02
C SER A 46 9.82 -11.09 0.37
N PHE A 47 9.92 -10.79 1.66
CA PHE A 47 9.90 -9.43 2.16
C PHE A 47 11.21 -8.71 1.82
N ASP A 48 11.15 -7.85 0.82
CA ASP A 48 12.26 -7.02 0.36
C ASP A 48 12.09 -5.58 0.88
N PRO A 49 12.99 -5.09 1.76
CA PRO A 49 12.91 -3.75 2.32
C PRO A 49 13.09 -2.65 1.26
N GLU A 50 13.78 -2.93 0.15
CA GLU A 50 13.96 -1.97 -0.94
C GLU A 50 12.65 -1.79 -1.71
N ARG A 51 11.96 -2.89 -2.03
CA ARG A 51 10.60 -2.84 -2.63
C ARG A 51 9.62 -2.09 -1.73
N LEU A 52 9.70 -2.31 -0.42
CA LEU A 52 8.86 -1.59 0.55
C LEU A 52 9.11 -0.08 0.47
N THR A 53 10.39 0.32 0.46
CA THR A 53 10.80 1.73 0.41
C THR A 53 10.35 2.40 -0.90
N ASN A 54 10.53 1.71 -2.02
CA ASN A 54 10.05 2.16 -3.33
C ASN A 54 8.54 2.36 -3.34
N THR A 55 7.79 1.42 -2.77
CA THR A 55 6.32 1.51 -2.64
C THR A 55 5.91 2.67 -1.74
N LEU A 56 6.59 2.87 -0.60
CA LEU A 56 6.34 3.98 0.31
C LEU A 56 6.58 5.34 -0.35
N ARG A 57 7.64 5.44 -1.18
CA ARG A 57 7.96 6.65 -1.95
C ARG A 57 6.90 6.92 -3.02
N PHE A 58 6.42 5.87 -3.70
CA PHE A 58 5.33 5.97 -4.68
C PHE A 58 4.03 6.48 -4.03
N LEU A 59 3.62 5.90 -2.89
CA LEU A 59 2.44 6.34 -2.16
C LEU A 59 2.58 7.78 -1.64
N GLN A 60 3.78 8.19 -1.25
CA GLN A 60 4.04 9.55 -0.81
C GLN A 60 3.89 10.56 -1.95
N ARG A 61 4.39 10.23 -3.16
CA ARG A 61 4.18 11.08 -4.35
C ARG A 61 2.69 11.22 -4.71
N ALA A 62 1.95 10.13 -4.61
CA ALA A 62 0.50 10.13 -4.84
C ALA A 62 -0.32 10.91 -3.80
N ASP A 63 0.24 11.18 -2.62
CA ASP A 63 -0.37 12.01 -1.57
C ASP A 63 -0.11 13.50 -1.84
N VAL A 64 1.13 13.84 -2.23
CA VAL A 64 1.56 15.23 -2.48
C VAL A 64 0.89 15.80 -3.73
N ASP A 65 0.94 15.06 -4.84
CA ASP A 65 0.40 15.52 -6.11
C ASP A 65 -0.79 14.66 -6.54
N ASN A 66 -1.87 15.32 -6.97
CA ASN A 66 -3.02 14.66 -7.60
C ASN A 66 -2.70 14.23 -9.06
N GLY A 67 -1.46 13.78 -9.27
CA GLY A 67 -0.86 13.48 -10.55
C GLY A 67 -1.13 12.06 -11.04
N MET A 68 -0.20 11.54 -11.82
CA MET A 68 -0.32 10.22 -12.45
C MET A 68 -0.33 9.10 -11.42
N GLU A 69 0.46 9.20 -10.36
CA GLU A 69 0.54 8.19 -9.30
C GLU A 69 -0.80 8.04 -8.55
N HIS A 70 -1.48 9.15 -8.26
CA HIS A 70 -2.82 9.10 -7.67
C HIS A 70 -3.83 8.40 -8.60
N LYS A 71 -3.80 8.71 -9.89
CA LYS A 71 -4.66 8.06 -10.90
C LYS A 71 -4.35 6.56 -11.03
N ILE A 72 -3.07 6.18 -11.03
CA ILE A 72 -2.63 4.78 -11.10
C ILE A 72 -3.17 4.00 -9.90
N ILE A 73 -3.00 4.52 -8.68
CA ILE A 73 -3.50 3.86 -7.46
C ILE A 73 -5.01 3.72 -7.53
N LYS A 74 -5.72 4.79 -7.90
CA LYS A 74 -7.18 4.77 -7.98
C LYS A 74 -7.66 3.71 -8.98
N ASN A 75 -7.02 3.62 -10.15
CA ASN A 75 -7.35 2.64 -11.17
C ASN A 75 -7.04 1.21 -10.70
N LEU A 76 -5.87 0.99 -10.10
CA LEU A 76 -5.46 -0.32 -9.57
C LEU A 76 -6.41 -0.83 -8.46
N LEU A 77 -6.89 0.07 -7.61
CA LEU A 77 -7.87 -0.25 -6.57
C LEU A 77 -9.29 -0.42 -7.11
N PHE A 78 -9.59 0.11 -8.30
CA PHE A 78 -10.89 -0.03 -8.95
C PHE A 78 -11.01 -1.34 -9.75
N ILE A 79 -9.95 -1.76 -10.45
CA ILE A 79 -9.95 -2.96 -11.30
C ILE A 79 -10.05 -4.26 -10.49
N ARG A 80 -9.58 -4.29 -9.24
CA ARG A 80 -9.55 -5.50 -8.40
C ARG A 80 -10.87 -5.80 -7.68
N TYR A 81 -12.00 -5.28 -8.16
CA TYR A 81 -13.34 -5.60 -7.65
C TYR A 81 -14.00 -6.70 -8.48
#